data_AF-A0A966PZW5-F1
#
_entry.id   AF-A0A966PZW5-F1
#
_cell.length_a   1.000
_cell.length_b   1.000
_cell.length_c   1.000
_cell.angle_alpha   90.00
_cell.angle_beta   90.00
_cell.angle_gamma   90.00
#
_symmetry.space_group_name_H-M   'P 1'
#
loop_
_entity.id
_entity.type
_entity.pdbx_description
1 polymer ?
#
loop_
_entity_poly.entity_id
_entity_poly.type
_entity_poly.pdbx_seq_one_letter_code
_entity_poly.pdbx_strand_id
1 'polypeptide(L)'
;MPFSTIDSPKKYFDTKLYTGTGATNSVGGLSFKPDLTWIKTRNSGADWHRLIDAVRGVTKELYSNATNAESTQAQSLQTFNTDGFTLGTLAEVNANGNTFVSWNFLGANTTASNTNGTISSTVSANTTSGFSIVSYTGTGSVGTVGHGLGVAPKMIIVKNRDQGTGGWNWKVYHASLGNTQDISLNRTDAATTTTGFWNNTSPTSTVFTIGTDGVVNTNTNKFIAYCFAEIKGFSKVFSYTGNGSTDGTYIHLGFRPAWVMVKASSTTGQWAICDNRRGTANKANGEFLFAESSEALNAAVNNWDFLSNGLKARANYAAHNTSGVTYIGIAFAENPFVSSKGIPACAV
;
A
#
# COMPACT_ATOMS: atom_id res chain seq x y z
N MET A 1 24.88 1.66 10.53
CA MET A 1 25.37 0.80 9.43
C MET A 1 24.72 1.24 8.11
N PRO A 2 25.47 1.47 7.01
CA PRO A 2 24.93 1.99 5.74
C PRO A 2 24.23 0.95 4.84
N PHE A 3 24.17 -0.31 5.25
CA PHE A 3 23.78 -1.45 4.39
C PHE A 3 22.34 -1.92 4.59
N SER A 4 21.74 -2.55 3.57
CA SER A 4 20.41 -3.18 3.66
C SER A 4 20.45 -4.44 4.53
N THR A 5 19.36 -4.76 5.23
CA THR A 5 19.18 -6.08 5.87
C THR A 5 18.45 -7.07 4.94
N ILE A 6 17.88 -6.59 3.84
CA ILE A 6 17.19 -7.40 2.83
C ILE A 6 17.99 -7.33 1.53
N ASP A 7 18.58 -8.46 1.14
CA ASP A 7 19.31 -8.58 -0.14
C ASP A 7 18.39 -8.93 -1.32
N SER A 8 17.23 -9.54 -1.06
CA SER A 8 16.27 -9.93 -2.10
C SER A 8 14.87 -9.41 -1.79
N PRO A 9 14.56 -8.15 -2.16
CA PRO A 9 13.24 -7.55 -1.94
C PRO A 9 12.07 -8.38 -2.46
N LYS A 10 12.25 -9.09 -3.58
CA LYS A 10 11.26 -9.99 -4.20
C LYS A 10 10.79 -11.15 -3.32
N LYS A 11 11.47 -11.43 -2.21
CA LYS A 11 11.00 -12.41 -1.20
C LYS A 11 9.90 -11.87 -0.29
N TYR A 12 9.66 -10.56 -0.30
CA TYR A 12 8.74 -9.90 0.63
C TYR A 12 7.68 -9.03 -0.08
N PHE A 13 8.02 -8.51 -1.26
CA PHE A 13 7.11 -7.75 -2.10
C PHE A 13 7.44 -8.02 -3.57
N ASP A 14 6.43 -8.29 -4.40
CA ASP A 14 6.60 -8.34 -5.84
C ASP A 14 5.30 -7.97 -6.58
N THR A 15 5.47 -7.40 -7.76
CA THR A 15 4.38 -7.02 -8.65
C THR A 15 4.21 -8.09 -9.73
N LYS A 16 2.99 -8.54 -9.97
CA LYS A 16 2.66 -9.48 -11.06
C LYS A 16 1.72 -8.84 -12.07
N LEU A 17 2.00 -9.12 -13.34
CA LEU A 17 1.06 -8.88 -14.44
C LEU A 17 0.50 -10.22 -14.88
N TYR A 18 -0.79 -10.27 -15.17
CA TYR A 18 -1.44 -11.45 -15.71
C TYR A 18 -2.60 -11.04 -16.63
N THR A 19 -3.04 -11.99 -17.45
CA THR A 19 -4.24 -11.86 -18.28
C THR A 19 -5.32 -12.76 -17.68
N GLY A 20 -6.53 -12.22 -17.55
CA GLY A 20 -7.66 -12.98 -17.07
C GLY A 20 -8.11 -14.03 -18.07
N THR A 21 -8.65 -15.13 -17.57
CA THR A 21 -9.04 -16.30 -18.38
C THR A 21 -10.55 -16.52 -18.43
N GLY A 22 -11.32 -15.90 -17.53
CA GLY A 22 -12.75 -16.19 -17.31
C GLY A 22 -13.03 -17.56 -16.67
N ALA A 23 -11.99 -18.35 -16.39
CA ALA A 23 -12.02 -19.65 -15.72
C ALA A 23 -11.07 -19.62 -14.51
N THR A 24 -10.94 -20.68 -13.73
CA THR A 24 -9.94 -20.73 -12.65
C THR A 24 -8.55 -20.35 -13.19
N ASN A 25 -7.87 -19.42 -12.52
CA ASN A 25 -6.59 -18.86 -12.99
C ASN A 25 -5.55 -18.89 -11.87
N SER A 26 -4.45 -19.61 -12.07
CA SER A 26 -3.33 -19.65 -11.12
C SER A 26 -2.27 -18.64 -11.54
N VAL A 27 -2.08 -17.60 -10.72
CA VAL A 27 -1.08 -16.55 -10.91
C VAL A 27 0.13 -16.86 -10.03
N GLY A 28 1.14 -17.48 -10.61
CA GLY A 28 2.36 -17.94 -9.92
C GLY A 28 3.59 -17.05 -10.11
N GLY A 29 4.75 -17.60 -9.72
CA GLY A 29 6.07 -16.99 -9.90
C GLY A 29 6.49 -15.95 -8.87
N LEU A 30 5.73 -15.75 -7.78
CA LEU A 30 6.24 -15.08 -6.58
C LEU A 30 7.27 -15.99 -5.89
N SER A 31 8.22 -15.39 -5.17
CA SER A 31 9.17 -16.15 -4.33
C SER A 31 8.65 -16.39 -2.91
N PHE A 32 7.35 -16.17 -2.68
CA PHE A 32 6.68 -16.24 -1.39
C PHE A 32 5.17 -16.47 -1.58
N LYS A 33 4.52 -16.99 -0.54
CA LYS A 33 3.06 -16.98 -0.39
C LYS A 33 2.63 -15.58 0.07
N PRO A 34 1.76 -14.85 -0.64
CA PRO A 34 1.32 -13.55 -0.18
C PRO A 34 0.37 -13.65 1.02
N ASP A 35 0.40 -12.62 1.87
CA ASP A 35 -0.62 -12.39 2.90
C ASP A 35 -1.58 -11.28 2.50
N LEU A 36 -1.18 -10.35 1.62
CA LEU A 36 -2.05 -9.36 0.99
C LEU A 36 -1.81 -9.38 -0.51
N THR A 37 -2.88 -9.45 -1.28
CA THR A 37 -2.87 -9.27 -2.73
C THR A 37 -3.83 -8.15 -3.08
N TRP A 38 -3.30 -7.06 -3.65
CA TRP A 38 -4.06 -5.91 -4.13
C TRP A 38 -4.11 -5.97 -5.66
N ILE A 39 -5.29 -6.21 -6.23
CA ILE A 39 -5.53 -6.43 -7.65
C ILE A 39 -6.22 -5.23 -8.29
N LYS A 40 -5.84 -4.89 -9.53
CA LYS A 40 -6.51 -3.90 -10.36
C LYS A 40 -6.43 -4.26 -11.85
N THR A 41 -7.56 -4.15 -12.55
CA THR A 41 -7.62 -4.23 -14.02
C THR A 41 -6.92 -3.02 -14.64
N ARG A 42 -6.17 -3.26 -15.72
CA ARG A 42 -5.38 -2.24 -16.42
C ARG A 42 -6.04 -1.73 -17.70
N ASN A 43 -6.73 -2.60 -18.44
CA ASN A 43 -7.35 -2.26 -19.72
C ASN A 43 -8.88 -2.09 -19.66
N SER A 44 -9.46 -1.96 -18.46
CA SER A 44 -10.88 -1.70 -18.22
C SER A 44 -11.03 -0.69 -17.07
N GLY A 45 -11.86 0.33 -17.26
CA GLY A 45 -11.99 1.48 -16.36
C GLY A 45 -13.20 1.47 -15.41
N ALA A 46 -13.95 0.38 -15.37
CA ALA A 46 -15.10 0.23 -14.47
C ALA A 46 -14.79 -0.62 -13.22
N ASP A 47 -13.66 -1.33 -13.20
CA ASP A 47 -13.38 -2.32 -12.17
C ASP A 47 -12.73 -1.68 -10.93
N TRP A 48 -13.25 -2.04 -9.76
CA TRP A 48 -12.71 -1.56 -8.49
C TRP A 48 -11.39 -2.26 -8.15
N HIS A 49 -10.57 -1.58 -7.35
CA HIS A 49 -9.41 -2.20 -6.72
C HIS A 49 -9.87 -3.25 -5.71
N ARG A 50 -9.27 -4.44 -5.67
CA ARG A 50 -9.64 -5.48 -4.71
C ARG A 50 -8.47 -5.86 -3.82
N LEU A 51 -8.65 -5.70 -2.52
CA LEU A 51 -7.68 -6.02 -1.48
C LEU A 51 -8.17 -7.24 -0.72
N ILE A 52 -7.49 -8.37 -0.92
CA ILE A 52 -7.75 -9.64 -0.22
C ILE A 52 -6.54 -9.98 0.65
N ASP A 53 -6.77 -10.37 1.90
CA ASP A 53 -5.69 -10.77 2.81
C ASP A 53 -5.96 -12.01 3.64
N ALA A 54 -4.88 -12.58 4.17
CA ALA A 54 -4.86 -13.80 4.95
C ALA A 54 -5.48 -13.67 6.35
N VAL A 55 -5.60 -12.45 6.90
CA VAL A 55 -6.22 -12.22 8.22
C VAL A 55 -7.74 -12.27 8.12
N ARG A 56 -8.31 -11.70 7.05
CA ARG A 56 -9.75 -11.72 6.77
C ARG A 56 -10.19 -13.02 6.09
N GLY A 57 -9.31 -13.63 5.30
CA GLY A 57 -9.54 -14.87 4.57
C GLY A 57 -9.83 -14.65 3.08
N VAL A 58 -9.70 -15.72 2.30
CA VAL A 58 -9.63 -15.67 0.82
C VAL A 58 -10.91 -15.17 0.14
N THR A 59 -12.08 -15.30 0.78
CA THR A 59 -13.34 -14.80 0.21
C THR A 59 -13.66 -13.36 0.61
N LYS A 60 -12.86 -12.74 1.49
CA LYS A 60 -13.12 -11.42 2.05
C LYS A 60 -12.34 -10.34 1.31
N GLU A 61 -13.03 -9.34 0.82
CA GLU A 61 -12.43 -8.27 0.03
C GLU A 61 -12.90 -6.88 0.46
N LEU A 62 -12.03 -5.91 0.23
CA LEU A 62 -12.30 -4.49 0.40
C LEU A 62 -11.75 -3.74 -0.83
N TYR A 63 -12.17 -2.49 -1.01
CA TYR A 63 -11.87 -1.72 -2.20
C TYR A 63 -11.22 -0.38 -1.85
N SER A 64 -9.99 -0.13 -2.31
CA SER A 64 -9.26 1.10 -1.99
C SER A 64 -9.91 2.35 -2.57
N ASN A 65 -10.76 2.21 -3.58
CA ASN A 65 -11.47 3.29 -4.26
C ASN A 65 -12.92 3.47 -3.78
N ALA A 66 -13.35 2.75 -2.72
CA ALA A 66 -14.73 2.81 -2.25
C ALA A 66 -14.84 2.88 -0.72
N THR A 67 -16.02 3.30 -0.25
CA THR A 67 -16.37 3.31 1.19
C THR A 67 -16.99 2.01 1.66
N ASN A 68 -17.36 1.10 0.75
CA ASN A 68 -18.09 -0.12 1.04
C ASN A 68 -17.52 -0.91 2.24
N ALA A 69 -18.42 -1.57 2.96
CA ALA A 69 -18.09 -2.57 3.95
C ALA A 69 -17.42 -3.79 3.28
N GLU A 70 -16.87 -4.68 4.09
CA GLU A 70 -16.28 -5.93 3.64
C GLU A 70 -17.30 -6.78 2.87
N SER A 71 -16.91 -7.23 1.69
CA SER A 71 -17.71 -8.12 0.86
C SER A 71 -17.24 -9.57 1.00
N THR A 72 -18.15 -10.51 0.74
CA THR A 72 -17.82 -11.94 0.61
C THR A 72 -17.99 -12.37 -0.84
N GLN A 73 -16.88 -12.70 -1.50
CA GLN A 73 -16.87 -13.03 -2.91
C GLN A 73 -16.10 -14.32 -3.17
N ALA A 74 -16.84 -15.43 -3.17
CA ALA A 74 -16.28 -16.78 -3.29
C ALA A 74 -15.60 -17.06 -4.65
N GLN A 75 -15.78 -16.21 -5.66
CA GLN A 75 -15.15 -16.35 -6.98
C GLN A 75 -13.99 -15.36 -7.22
N SER A 76 -13.62 -14.55 -6.23
CA SER A 76 -12.48 -13.62 -6.30
C SER A 76 -11.17 -14.39 -6.13
N LEU A 77 -10.64 -14.48 -4.91
CA LEU A 77 -9.50 -15.30 -4.55
C LEU A 77 -9.97 -16.65 -4.00
N GLN A 78 -9.41 -17.74 -4.53
CA GLN A 78 -9.67 -19.11 -4.05
C GLN A 78 -8.61 -19.54 -3.04
N THR A 79 -7.34 -19.32 -3.35
CA THR A 79 -6.22 -19.77 -2.51
C THR A 79 -5.04 -18.82 -2.58
N PHE A 80 -4.32 -18.71 -1.47
CA PHE A 80 -2.95 -18.23 -1.44
C PHE A 80 -2.01 -19.43 -1.58
N ASN A 81 -1.24 -19.46 -2.67
CA ASN A 81 -0.32 -20.56 -3.01
C ASN A 81 1.09 -20.22 -2.51
N THR A 82 1.99 -21.20 -2.47
CA THR A 82 3.39 -21.00 -2.02
C THR A 82 4.18 -20.03 -2.89
N ASP A 83 3.78 -19.86 -4.15
CA ASP A 83 4.44 -19.03 -5.17
C ASP A 83 3.48 -18.03 -5.82
N GLY A 84 2.34 -17.73 -5.21
CA GLY A 84 1.28 -17.03 -5.94
C GLY A 84 -0.08 -17.10 -5.29
N PHE A 85 -1.10 -17.08 -6.15
CA PHE A 85 -2.49 -17.21 -5.76
C PHE A 85 -3.35 -17.78 -6.89
N THR A 86 -4.49 -18.35 -6.53
CA THR A 86 -5.49 -18.84 -7.49
C THR A 86 -6.74 -17.97 -7.42
N LEU A 87 -7.22 -17.51 -8.57
CA LEU A 87 -8.47 -16.77 -8.74
C LEU A 87 -9.58 -17.69 -9.26
N GLY A 88 -10.82 -17.36 -8.89
CA GLY A 88 -12.03 -17.95 -9.44
C GLY A 88 -12.48 -17.25 -10.73
N THR A 89 -13.77 -17.30 -11.03
CA THR A 89 -14.32 -16.79 -12.30
C THR A 89 -14.80 -15.33 -12.24
N LEU A 90 -14.55 -14.61 -11.13
CA LEU A 90 -15.01 -13.23 -10.99
C LEU A 90 -14.35 -12.32 -12.04
N ALA A 91 -15.17 -11.61 -12.82
CA ALA A 91 -14.73 -10.80 -13.95
C ALA A 91 -13.77 -9.67 -13.52
N GLU A 92 -14.03 -9.05 -12.38
CA GLU A 92 -13.30 -7.88 -11.87
C GLU A 92 -11.87 -8.20 -11.39
N VAL A 93 -11.50 -9.48 -11.33
CA VAL A 93 -10.11 -9.93 -11.11
C VAL A 93 -9.60 -10.85 -12.21
N ASN A 94 -10.48 -11.39 -13.06
CA ASN A 94 -10.12 -12.49 -13.96
C ASN A 94 -10.99 -12.58 -15.23
N ALA A 95 -11.59 -11.48 -15.70
CA ALA A 95 -12.31 -11.46 -16.97
C ALA A 95 -11.40 -11.90 -18.13
N ASN A 96 -11.92 -12.76 -19.01
CA ASN A 96 -11.19 -13.26 -20.16
C ASN A 96 -10.69 -12.11 -21.06
N GLY A 97 -9.39 -12.09 -21.37
CA GLY A 97 -8.78 -11.08 -22.23
C GLY A 97 -8.49 -9.74 -21.54
N ASN A 98 -8.97 -9.53 -20.30
CA ASN A 98 -8.57 -8.36 -19.52
C ASN A 98 -7.15 -8.55 -18.97
N THR A 99 -6.41 -7.45 -18.89
CA THR A 99 -5.06 -7.43 -18.30
C THR A 99 -5.13 -6.84 -16.91
N PHE A 100 -4.40 -7.43 -15.98
CA PHE A 100 -4.41 -7.07 -14.57
C PHE A 100 -2.99 -6.80 -14.05
N VAL A 101 -2.93 -6.14 -12.91
CA VAL A 101 -1.75 -6.08 -12.05
C VAL A 101 -2.15 -6.49 -10.64
N SER A 102 -1.23 -7.18 -9.95
CA SER A 102 -1.33 -7.39 -8.51
C SER A 102 -0.07 -6.94 -7.80
N TRP A 103 -0.25 -6.25 -6.67
CA TRP A 103 0.81 -5.90 -5.72
C TRP A 103 0.68 -6.81 -4.52
N ASN A 104 1.72 -7.61 -4.27
CA ASN A 104 1.67 -8.73 -3.35
C ASN A 104 2.63 -8.49 -2.20
N PHE A 105 2.15 -8.61 -0.97
CA PHE A 105 2.91 -8.36 0.25
C PHE A 105 2.95 -9.60 1.12
N LEU A 106 4.15 -9.92 1.61
CA LEU A 106 4.36 -10.98 2.59
C LEU A 106 4.21 -10.43 4.02
N GLY A 107 3.23 -10.94 4.74
CA GLY A 107 3.10 -10.82 6.19
C GLY A 107 3.86 -11.96 6.87
N ALA A 108 3.23 -12.62 7.83
CA ALA A 108 3.82 -13.77 8.55
C ALA A 108 3.47 -15.13 7.93
N ASN A 109 2.62 -15.19 6.89
CA ASN A 109 1.96 -16.39 6.38
C ASN A 109 1.11 -17.17 7.41
N THR A 110 0.92 -16.58 8.58
CA THR A 110 0.11 -17.07 9.70
C THR A 110 -0.49 -15.85 10.41
N THR A 111 -1.39 -16.10 11.35
CA THR A 111 -1.94 -15.07 12.22
C THR A 111 -1.66 -15.37 13.69
N ALA A 112 -1.53 -14.32 14.49
CA ALA A 112 -1.34 -14.43 15.93
C ALA A 112 -2.20 -13.40 16.66
N SER A 113 -2.73 -13.76 17.83
CA SER A 113 -3.32 -12.79 18.75
C SER A 113 -2.23 -11.87 19.30
N ASN A 114 -2.51 -10.59 19.39
CA ASN A 114 -1.64 -9.58 19.97
C ASN A 114 -2.40 -8.79 21.04
N THR A 115 -1.87 -8.81 22.25
CA THR A 115 -2.40 -8.13 23.43
C THR A 115 -1.55 -6.93 23.84
N ASN A 116 -0.70 -6.43 22.95
CA ASN A 116 -0.02 -5.15 23.14
C ASN A 116 -1.03 -4.02 22.93
N GLY A 117 -1.14 -3.14 23.91
CA GLY A 117 -2.10 -2.05 23.91
C GLY A 117 -3.41 -2.40 24.61
N THR A 118 -4.36 -1.48 24.56
CA THR A 118 -5.65 -1.59 25.26
C THR A 118 -6.72 -2.29 24.43
N ILE A 119 -6.53 -2.41 23.12
CA ILE A 119 -7.41 -3.14 22.20
C ILE A 119 -6.63 -4.35 21.65
N SER A 120 -7.13 -5.55 21.95
CA SER A 120 -6.55 -6.77 21.39
C SER A 120 -6.73 -6.82 19.86
N SER A 121 -5.71 -7.31 19.18
CA SER A 121 -5.71 -7.44 17.71
C SER A 121 -5.29 -8.85 17.27
N THR A 122 -5.57 -9.17 16.01
CA THR A 122 -5.00 -10.33 15.31
C THR A 122 -4.09 -9.82 14.21
N VAL A 123 -2.84 -10.30 14.17
CA VAL A 123 -1.82 -9.79 13.26
C VAL A 123 -1.22 -10.88 12.36
N SER A 124 -0.92 -10.52 11.11
CA SER A 124 0.06 -11.20 10.26
C SER A 124 1.20 -10.21 10.03
N ALA A 125 2.28 -10.33 10.80
CA ALA A 125 3.34 -9.34 10.90
C ALA A 125 4.70 -9.88 10.45
N ASN A 126 5.29 -9.23 9.44
CA ASN A 126 6.65 -9.48 9.00
C ASN A 126 7.59 -8.42 9.55
N THR A 127 8.31 -8.73 10.62
CA THR A 127 9.27 -7.81 11.24
C THR A 127 10.51 -7.57 10.36
N THR A 128 10.79 -8.46 9.41
CA THR A 128 11.93 -8.31 8.48
C THR A 128 11.61 -7.27 7.41
N SER A 129 10.44 -7.37 6.77
CA SER A 129 10.01 -6.44 5.71
C SER A 129 9.25 -5.22 6.22
N GLY A 130 8.91 -5.17 7.51
CA GLY A 130 8.23 -4.04 8.13
C GLY A 130 6.75 -3.92 7.72
N PHE A 131 6.10 -5.01 7.33
CA PHE A 131 4.70 -5.04 6.93
C PHE A 131 3.84 -5.83 7.90
N SER A 132 2.69 -5.29 8.30
CA SER A 132 1.73 -5.99 9.16
C SER A 132 0.30 -5.75 8.71
N ILE A 133 -0.50 -6.81 8.78
CA ILE A 133 -1.95 -6.79 8.62
C ILE A 133 -2.56 -6.97 10.00
N VAL A 134 -3.38 -6.02 10.45
CA VAL A 134 -3.89 -5.94 11.83
C VAL A 134 -5.41 -5.88 11.82
N SER A 135 -6.09 -6.89 12.34
CA SER A 135 -7.54 -6.86 12.59
C SER A 135 -7.82 -6.52 14.05
N TYR A 136 -8.75 -5.60 14.30
CA TYR A 136 -9.19 -5.25 15.66
C TYR A 136 -10.68 -4.90 15.69
N THR A 137 -11.27 -4.88 16.88
CA THR A 137 -12.65 -4.42 17.12
C THR A 137 -12.59 -3.08 17.84
N GLY A 138 -13.26 -2.07 17.30
CA GLY A 138 -13.31 -0.74 17.90
C GLY A 138 -14.05 -0.74 19.23
N THR A 139 -13.71 0.22 20.09
CA THR A 139 -14.27 0.35 21.44
C THR A 139 -15.04 1.66 21.65
N GLY A 140 -14.97 2.59 20.69
CA GLY A 140 -15.53 3.94 20.82
C GLY A 140 -14.74 4.87 21.75
N SER A 141 -13.70 4.37 22.42
CA SER A 141 -12.85 5.11 23.36
C SER A 141 -11.41 5.11 22.87
N VAL A 142 -10.65 6.18 23.18
CA VAL A 142 -9.22 6.24 22.84
C VAL A 142 -8.51 4.97 23.31
N GLY A 143 -7.70 4.40 22.43
CA GLY A 143 -7.02 3.14 22.71
C GLY A 143 -5.75 2.95 21.90
N THR A 144 -5.08 1.84 22.18
CA THR A 144 -3.86 1.43 21.47
C THR A 144 -4.05 0.03 20.92
N VAL A 145 -3.61 -0.19 19.68
CA VAL A 145 -3.75 -1.45 18.95
C VAL A 145 -2.36 -1.99 18.64
N GLY A 146 -2.11 -3.24 19.00
CA GLY A 146 -0.84 -3.92 18.73
C GLY A 146 -0.66 -4.23 17.25
N HIS A 147 0.52 -3.91 16.69
CA HIS A 147 0.83 -4.16 15.26
C HIS A 147 1.92 -5.22 15.02
N GLY A 148 2.66 -5.62 16.06
CA GLY A 148 3.61 -6.75 15.99
C GLY A 148 4.90 -6.53 15.18
N LEU A 149 5.26 -5.30 14.81
CA LEU A 149 6.44 -5.04 13.95
C LEU A 149 7.76 -4.95 14.73
N GLY A 150 7.73 -4.66 16.04
CA GLY A 150 8.95 -4.41 16.83
C GLY A 150 9.65 -3.08 16.51
N VAL A 151 9.13 -2.32 15.54
CA VAL A 151 9.57 -0.98 15.14
C VAL A 151 8.36 -0.13 14.79
N ALA A 152 8.46 1.19 14.97
CA ALA A 152 7.34 2.08 14.75
C ALA A 152 6.96 2.19 13.26
N PRO A 153 5.71 1.88 12.87
CA PRO A 153 5.25 2.11 11.50
C PRO A 153 5.26 3.61 11.18
N LYS A 154 5.58 3.93 9.92
CA LYS A 154 5.60 5.30 9.39
C LYS A 154 4.41 5.61 8.49
N MET A 155 3.69 4.58 8.06
CA MET A 155 2.40 4.71 7.41
C MET A 155 1.44 3.64 7.96
N ILE A 156 0.21 4.03 8.25
CA ILE A 156 -0.86 3.12 8.68
C ILE A 156 -2.11 3.45 7.87
N ILE A 157 -2.73 2.45 7.27
CA ILE A 157 -3.97 2.59 6.51
C ILE A 157 -5.06 1.80 7.24
N VAL A 158 -6.12 2.45 7.69
CA VAL A 158 -7.22 1.85 8.46
C VAL A 158 -8.52 1.87 7.65
N LYS A 159 -9.27 0.77 7.70
CA LYS A 159 -10.62 0.68 7.14
C LYS A 159 -11.57 -0.04 8.08
N ASN A 160 -12.74 0.57 8.27
CA ASN A 160 -13.90 -0.08 8.86
C ASN A 160 -14.46 -1.14 7.91
N ARG A 161 -14.66 -2.36 8.43
CA ARG A 161 -15.14 -3.53 7.70
C ARG A 161 -16.65 -3.73 7.76
N ASP A 162 -17.33 -3.11 8.72
CA ASP A 162 -18.76 -3.32 8.99
C ASP A 162 -19.63 -2.16 8.48
N GLN A 163 -19.04 -1.00 8.16
CA GLN A 163 -19.75 0.19 7.69
C GLN A 163 -19.29 0.63 6.30
N GLY A 164 -20.29 0.91 5.44
CA GLY A 164 -20.11 1.13 4.01
C GLY A 164 -20.64 2.44 3.41
N THR A 165 -21.42 3.22 4.17
CA THR A 165 -22.13 4.41 3.69
C THR A 165 -21.26 5.68 3.69
N GLY A 166 -21.76 6.82 3.21
CA GLY A 166 -20.94 8.03 3.01
C GLY A 166 -20.14 8.45 4.24
N GLY A 167 -18.81 8.59 4.09
CA GLY A 167 -17.88 9.05 5.14
C GLY A 167 -16.95 7.99 5.72
N TRP A 168 -17.22 6.69 5.52
CA TRP A 168 -16.39 5.56 6.01
C TRP A 168 -15.15 5.29 5.14
N ASN A 169 -14.40 6.36 4.90
CA ASN A 169 -13.20 6.41 4.07
C ASN A 169 -12.02 5.63 4.70
N TRP A 170 -11.07 5.23 3.87
CA TRP A 170 -9.81 4.62 4.31
C TRP A 170 -8.90 5.70 4.91
N LYS A 171 -8.72 5.70 6.23
CA LYS A 171 -7.93 6.72 6.92
C LYS A 171 -6.46 6.36 6.94
N VAL A 172 -5.61 7.32 6.61
CA VAL A 172 -4.17 7.14 6.48
C VAL A 172 -3.43 8.03 7.48
N TYR A 173 -2.65 7.39 8.34
CA TYR A 173 -1.57 8.03 9.07
C TYR A 173 -0.32 8.01 8.19
N HIS A 174 0.38 9.13 8.13
CA HIS A 174 1.66 9.23 7.43
C HIS A 174 2.62 10.10 8.24
N ALA A 175 3.80 9.60 8.56
CA ALA A 175 4.73 10.26 9.49
C ALA A 175 5.08 11.71 9.09
N SER A 176 5.16 12.02 7.79
CA SER A 176 5.41 13.39 7.29
C SER A 176 4.26 14.37 7.50
N LEU A 177 3.03 13.90 7.77
CA LEU A 177 1.90 14.76 8.16
C LEU A 177 1.79 14.93 9.69
N GLY A 178 2.56 14.16 10.45
CA GLY A 178 2.40 14.06 11.89
C GLY A 178 1.14 13.29 12.28
N ASN A 179 0.70 13.49 13.52
CA ASN A 179 -0.38 12.75 14.19
C ASN A 179 -1.60 13.64 14.49
N THR A 180 -1.57 14.91 14.06
CA THR A 180 -2.68 15.86 14.11
C THR A 180 -3.39 15.99 12.76
N GLN A 181 -2.99 15.21 11.77
CA GLN A 181 -3.57 15.26 10.43
C GLN A 181 -3.98 13.88 9.94
N ASP A 182 -4.98 13.85 9.08
CA ASP A 182 -5.35 12.66 8.31
C ASP A 182 -5.44 12.97 6.81
N ILE A 183 -5.38 11.89 6.05
CA ILE A 183 -5.69 11.89 4.63
C ILE A 183 -6.38 10.57 4.28
N SER A 184 -7.19 10.56 3.22
CA SER A 184 -8.01 9.39 2.88
C SER A 184 -7.56 8.72 1.59
N LEU A 185 -7.33 7.40 1.61
CA LEU A 185 -6.83 6.63 0.44
C LEU A 185 -7.82 6.63 -0.73
N ASN A 186 -9.12 6.69 -0.44
CA ASN A 186 -10.20 6.66 -1.43
C ASN A 186 -10.73 8.06 -1.80
N ARG A 187 -9.92 9.10 -1.60
CA ARG A 187 -10.26 10.50 -1.87
C ARG A 187 -9.08 11.23 -2.50
N THR A 188 -9.37 12.30 -3.22
CA THR A 188 -8.38 13.22 -3.77
C THR A 188 -8.08 14.41 -2.86
N ASP A 189 -8.87 14.62 -1.80
CA ASP A 189 -8.76 15.75 -0.88
C ASP A 189 -7.35 15.87 -0.25
N ALA A 190 -6.97 17.10 0.12
CA ALA A 190 -5.73 17.38 0.84
C ALA A 190 -5.76 16.81 2.28
N ALA A 191 -4.61 16.83 2.95
CA ALA A 191 -4.55 16.49 4.37
C ALA A 191 -5.37 17.49 5.20
N THR A 192 -6.10 16.98 6.20
CA THR A 192 -6.93 17.79 7.09
C THR A 192 -6.42 17.68 8.52
N THR A 193 -6.43 18.79 9.26
CA THR A 193 -6.03 18.80 10.67
C THR A 193 -7.17 18.32 11.56
N THR A 194 -6.96 17.21 12.26
CA THR A 194 -7.88 16.62 13.23
C THR A 194 -7.15 15.60 14.11
N THR A 195 -7.52 15.57 15.39
CA THR A 195 -7.00 14.59 16.35
C THR A 195 -7.92 13.39 16.54
N GLY A 196 -9.12 13.40 15.93
CA GLY A 196 -10.13 12.37 16.14
C GLY A 196 -9.71 10.96 15.72
N PHE A 197 -8.77 10.84 14.78
CA PHE A 197 -8.31 9.55 14.26
C PHE A 197 -7.07 8.99 14.99
N TRP A 198 -6.02 9.79 15.18
CA TRP A 198 -4.71 9.32 15.71
C TRP A 198 -4.40 9.83 17.13
N ASN A 199 -5.32 10.60 17.72
CA ASN A 199 -5.18 11.16 19.07
C ASN A 199 -3.87 11.92 19.31
N ASN A 200 -3.33 12.62 18.29
CA ASN A 200 -2.08 13.37 18.41
C ASN A 200 -0.92 12.52 19.00
N THR A 201 -0.89 11.22 18.72
CA THR A 201 0.08 10.29 19.31
C THR A 201 0.78 9.51 18.20
N SER A 202 2.12 9.54 18.20
CA SER A 202 2.92 8.78 17.23
C SER A 202 2.94 7.28 17.58
N PRO A 203 2.94 6.37 16.59
CA PRO A 203 3.12 4.95 16.83
C PRO A 203 4.45 4.64 17.54
N THR A 204 4.45 3.61 18.37
CA THR A 204 5.65 3.06 19.03
C THR A 204 6.09 1.78 18.33
N SER A 205 7.10 1.09 18.87
CA SER A 205 7.55 -0.20 18.34
C SER A 205 6.52 -1.34 18.45
N THR A 206 5.50 -1.17 19.29
CA THR A 206 4.53 -2.24 19.60
C THR A 206 3.09 -1.86 19.33
N VAL A 207 2.73 -0.57 19.42
CA VAL A 207 1.34 -0.11 19.29
C VAL A 207 1.21 1.16 18.45
N PHE A 208 0.05 1.34 17.82
CA PHE A 208 -0.41 2.64 17.34
C PHE A 208 -1.66 3.06 18.12
N THR A 209 -1.86 4.38 18.24
CA THR A 209 -3.00 4.96 18.95
C THR A 209 -4.13 5.28 17.98
N ILE A 210 -5.36 4.96 18.38
CA ILE A 210 -6.59 5.34 17.68
C ILE A 210 -7.42 6.25 18.57
N GLY A 211 -7.98 7.30 17.98
CA GLY A 211 -8.86 8.25 18.65
C GLY A 211 -10.29 7.74 18.74
N THR A 212 -11.24 8.64 19.03
CA THR A 212 -12.66 8.30 19.23
C THR A 212 -13.50 8.39 17.96
N ASP A 213 -12.92 8.83 16.84
CA ASP A 213 -13.68 8.96 15.60
C ASP A 213 -14.16 7.60 15.10
N GLY A 214 -15.45 7.54 14.74
CA GLY A 214 -16.09 6.31 14.31
C GLY A 214 -15.38 5.64 13.14
N VAL A 215 -14.85 6.42 12.19
CA VAL A 215 -14.21 5.89 10.96
C VAL A 215 -13.03 4.96 11.27
N VAL A 216 -12.41 5.08 12.44
CA VAL A 216 -11.31 4.21 12.89
C VAL A 216 -11.61 3.42 14.17
N ASN A 217 -12.65 3.77 14.94
CA ASN A 217 -12.84 3.19 16.27
C ASN A 217 -14.29 3.14 16.76
N THR A 218 -15.30 3.07 15.88
CA THR A 218 -16.68 2.79 16.32
C THR A 218 -16.72 1.51 17.16
N ASN A 219 -17.39 1.59 18.32
CA ASN A 219 -17.59 0.44 19.20
C ASN A 219 -18.23 -0.73 18.43
N THR A 220 -17.80 -1.95 18.73
CA THR A 220 -18.24 -3.23 18.14
C THR A 220 -17.95 -3.45 16.65
N ASN A 221 -17.66 -2.40 15.88
CA ASN A 221 -17.26 -2.54 14.48
C ASN A 221 -15.86 -3.15 14.37
N LYS A 222 -15.66 -3.96 13.34
CA LYS A 222 -14.38 -4.56 12.97
C LYS A 222 -13.61 -3.64 12.02
N PHE A 223 -12.30 -3.62 12.19
CA PHE A 223 -11.39 -2.83 11.39
C PHE A 223 -10.24 -3.69 10.87
N ILE A 224 -9.67 -3.28 9.75
CA ILE A 224 -8.40 -3.78 9.24
C ILE A 224 -7.43 -2.60 9.16
N ALA A 225 -6.18 -2.81 9.55
CA ALA A 225 -5.11 -1.86 9.35
C ALA A 225 -3.93 -2.51 8.62
N TYR A 226 -3.35 -1.79 7.67
CA TYR A 226 -2.08 -2.13 7.03
C TYR A 226 -1.00 -1.19 7.56
N CYS A 227 -0.02 -1.75 8.27
CA CYS A 227 1.07 -0.99 8.89
C CYS A 227 2.37 -1.19 8.11
N PHE A 228 3.05 -0.10 7.80
CA PHE A 228 4.32 -0.09 7.07
C PHE A 228 5.39 0.63 7.89
N ALA A 229 6.41 -0.09 8.31
CA ALA A 229 7.65 0.46 8.86
C ALA A 229 8.71 0.60 7.75
N GLU A 230 9.59 1.56 7.92
CA GLU A 230 10.72 1.74 7.02
C GLU A 230 11.79 0.69 7.32
N ILE A 231 12.20 -0.03 6.29
CA ILE A 231 13.32 -0.96 6.33
C ILE A 231 14.38 -0.46 5.36
N LYS A 232 15.55 -0.15 5.91
CA LYS A 232 16.66 0.40 5.14
C LYS A 232 17.00 -0.49 3.93
N GLY A 233 17.04 0.11 2.75
CA GLY A 233 17.34 -0.59 1.49
C GLY A 233 16.17 -1.38 0.91
N PHE A 234 15.01 -1.42 1.59
CA PHE A 234 13.83 -2.15 1.15
C PHE A 234 12.57 -1.27 1.04
N SER A 235 12.19 -0.55 2.09
CA SER A 235 10.99 0.28 2.11
C SER A 235 11.29 1.66 2.70
N LYS A 236 10.66 2.69 2.13
CA LYS A 236 10.81 4.07 2.62
C LYS A 236 9.49 4.83 2.56
N VAL A 237 9.19 5.57 3.62
CA VAL A 237 8.08 6.52 3.73
C VAL A 237 8.67 7.92 3.62
N PHE A 238 8.19 8.74 2.69
CA PHE A 238 8.88 9.96 2.31
C PHE A 238 7.91 11.12 2.02
N SER A 239 8.48 12.32 1.91
CA SER A 239 7.81 13.52 1.44
C SER A 239 8.75 14.33 0.55
N TYR A 240 8.19 15.08 -0.40
CA TYR A 240 8.93 15.98 -1.27
C TYR A 240 8.02 17.12 -1.75
N THR A 241 8.64 18.21 -2.20
CA THR A 241 7.93 19.30 -2.87
C THR A 241 8.12 19.17 -4.38
N GLY A 242 7.02 19.19 -5.12
CA GLY A 242 7.06 19.21 -6.57
C GLY A 242 7.66 20.52 -7.09
N ASN A 243 8.34 20.45 -8.22
CA ASN A 243 8.99 21.61 -8.84
C ASN A 243 8.41 21.97 -10.21
N GLY A 244 7.44 21.22 -10.73
CA GLY A 244 6.81 21.48 -12.03
C GLY A 244 7.75 21.33 -13.24
N SER A 245 8.96 20.81 -13.05
CA SER A 245 9.99 20.79 -14.08
C SER A 245 10.14 19.42 -14.73
N THR A 246 10.55 19.40 -16.00
CA THR A 246 11.07 18.18 -16.65
C THR A 246 12.34 17.71 -15.98
N ASP A 247 13.16 18.61 -15.42
CA ASP A 247 14.18 18.25 -14.42
C ASP A 247 13.58 18.22 -13.02
N GLY A 248 12.75 17.20 -12.82
CA GLY A 248 11.93 16.98 -11.63
C GLY A 248 12.63 16.94 -10.29
N THR A 249 11.89 16.93 -9.19
CA THR A 249 12.48 16.74 -7.85
C THR A 249 13.08 15.33 -7.74
N TYR A 250 14.35 15.23 -7.31
CA TYR A 250 14.96 13.94 -6.97
C TYR A 250 14.61 13.54 -5.53
N ILE A 251 14.18 12.31 -5.35
CA ILE A 251 13.86 11.71 -4.06
C ILE A 251 14.82 10.55 -3.80
N HIS A 252 15.65 10.71 -2.77
CA HIS A 252 16.58 9.67 -2.35
C HIS A 252 15.88 8.59 -1.51
N LEU A 253 15.87 7.35 -2.02
CA LEU A 253 15.26 6.19 -1.34
C LEU A 253 16.31 5.28 -0.68
N GLY A 254 17.54 5.26 -1.21
CA GLY A 254 18.59 4.33 -0.79
C GLY A 254 18.47 2.94 -1.44
N PHE A 255 17.61 2.80 -2.46
CA PHE A 255 17.41 1.59 -3.25
C PHE A 255 16.79 1.95 -4.61
N ARG A 256 16.87 1.03 -5.58
CA ARG A 256 16.10 1.15 -6.83
C ARG A 256 14.67 0.73 -6.55
N PRO A 257 13.65 1.57 -6.80
CA PRO A 257 12.27 1.21 -6.50
C PRO A 257 11.70 0.19 -7.50
N ALA A 258 10.92 -0.76 -6.99
CA ALA A 258 10.03 -1.62 -7.77
C ALA A 258 8.61 -1.07 -7.83
N TRP A 259 8.17 -0.38 -6.77
CA TRP A 259 6.82 0.15 -6.64
C TRP A 259 6.85 1.42 -5.80
N VAL A 260 6.03 2.39 -6.19
CA VAL A 260 5.91 3.69 -5.51
C VAL A 260 4.45 4.13 -5.54
N MET A 261 3.97 4.65 -4.42
CA MET A 261 2.71 5.37 -4.33
C MET A 261 2.94 6.74 -3.71
N VAL A 262 2.41 7.79 -4.35
CA VAL A 262 2.46 9.17 -3.82
C VAL A 262 1.08 9.81 -3.81
N LYS A 263 0.93 10.85 -2.99
CA LYS A 263 -0.28 11.65 -2.87
C LYS A 263 0.07 13.10 -2.60
N ALA A 264 -0.56 14.02 -3.33
CA ALA A 264 -0.54 15.43 -2.98
C ALA A 264 -1.20 15.61 -1.60
N SER A 265 -0.46 16.15 -0.63
CA SER A 265 -0.95 16.32 0.74
C SER A 265 -1.29 17.76 1.08
N SER A 266 -0.67 18.75 0.41
CA SER A 266 -0.96 20.17 0.63
C SER A 266 -2.09 20.72 -0.25
N THR A 267 -2.54 19.95 -1.24
CA THR A 267 -3.63 20.31 -2.18
C THR A 267 -4.39 19.05 -2.59
N THR A 268 -5.51 19.24 -3.28
CA THR A 268 -6.22 18.13 -3.94
C THR A 268 -5.32 17.48 -5.01
N GLY A 269 -5.35 16.16 -5.10
CA GLY A 269 -4.61 15.36 -6.07
C GLY A 269 -4.78 13.86 -5.84
N GLN A 270 -4.45 13.05 -6.85
CA GLN A 270 -4.65 11.60 -6.85
C GLN A 270 -3.63 10.82 -6.01
N TRP A 271 -3.95 9.56 -5.65
CA TRP A 271 -2.99 8.59 -5.11
C TRP A 271 -2.32 7.82 -6.26
N ALA A 272 -1.29 8.40 -6.87
CA ALA A 272 -0.62 7.81 -8.02
C ALA A 272 0.24 6.60 -7.63
N ILE A 273 -0.04 5.45 -8.23
CA ILE A 273 0.72 4.21 -8.08
C ILE A 273 1.45 3.87 -9.37
N CYS A 274 2.76 3.69 -9.29
CA CYS A 274 3.60 3.20 -10.38
C CYS A 274 4.48 2.04 -9.93
N ASP A 275 4.84 1.16 -10.87
CA ASP A 275 5.78 0.08 -10.65
C ASP A 275 6.66 -0.19 -11.87
N ASN A 276 7.71 -0.97 -11.65
CA ASN A 276 8.72 -1.28 -12.66
C ASN A 276 8.31 -2.43 -13.61
N ARG A 277 7.07 -2.93 -13.55
CA ARG A 277 6.59 -4.04 -14.40
C ARG A 277 5.68 -3.56 -15.52
N ARG A 278 4.89 -2.52 -15.26
CA ARG A 278 3.91 -1.98 -16.22
C ARG A 278 4.55 -1.20 -17.39
N GLY A 279 5.73 -0.60 -17.22
CA GLY A 279 6.44 0.17 -18.27
C GLY A 279 7.65 -0.54 -18.93
N THR A 280 8.33 0.14 -19.88
CA THR A 280 9.55 -0.38 -20.53
C THR A 280 10.84 -0.04 -19.76
N ALA A 281 11.54 -1.09 -19.32
CA ALA A 281 12.95 -1.26 -18.88
C ALA A 281 13.73 -0.17 -18.10
N ASN A 282 13.56 1.13 -18.35
CA ASN A 282 14.26 2.21 -17.63
C ASN A 282 13.44 3.50 -17.47
N LYS A 283 12.20 3.51 -17.93
CA LYS A 283 11.25 4.57 -17.66
C LYS A 283 10.03 3.91 -17.05
N ALA A 284 9.60 4.36 -15.88
CA ALA A 284 8.17 4.34 -15.64
C ALA A 284 7.58 5.29 -16.68
N ASN A 285 7.33 4.78 -17.89
CA ASN A 285 6.60 5.49 -18.94
C ASN A 285 5.15 5.59 -18.46
N GLY A 286 4.97 6.50 -17.51
CA GLY A 286 3.77 7.03 -16.86
C GLY A 286 2.47 6.25 -16.93
N GLU A 287 2.51 4.93 -16.75
CA GLU A 287 1.34 4.13 -16.47
C GLU A 287 0.96 4.26 -14.99
N PHE A 288 0.05 5.17 -14.68
CA PHE A 288 -0.50 5.31 -13.35
C PHE A 288 -1.77 4.50 -13.18
N LEU A 289 -1.89 3.91 -12.00
CA LEU A 289 -3.19 3.57 -11.43
C LEU A 289 -3.39 4.45 -10.21
N PHE A 290 -4.62 4.84 -9.94
CA PHE A 290 -4.95 5.71 -8.82
C PHE A 290 -5.70 4.91 -7.76
N ALA A 291 -5.18 4.88 -6.53
CA ALA A 291 -5.74 4.04 -5.47
C ALA A 291 -7.21 4.35 -5.17
N GLU A 292 -7.61 5.60 -5.38
CA GLU A 292 -8.95 6.14 -5.16
C GLU A 292 -9.90 6.00 -6.36
N SER A 293 -9.45 5.45 -7.49
CA SER A 293 -10.20 5.47 -8.75
C SER A 293 -10.50 4.08 -9.30
N SER A 294 -11.64 3.94 -9.99
CA SER A 294 -11.93 2.76 -10.82
C SER A 294 -11.35 2.87 -12.22
N GLU A 295 -10.85 4.05 -12.61
CA GLU A 295 -10.36 4.30 -13.96
C GLU A 295 -9.31 3.28 -14.40
N ALA A 296 -9.24 3.10 -15.72
CA ALA A 296 -8.24 2.25 -16.33
C ALA A 296 -6.85 2.86 -16.13
N LEU A 297 -5.84 2.10 -16.52
CA LEU A 297 -4.48 2.56 -16.53
C LEU A 297 -4.35 3.86 -17.34
N ASN A 298 -3.87 4.91 -16.69
CA ASN A 298 -3.65 6.19 -17.33
C ASN A 298 -2.25 6.16 -17.95
N ALA A 299 -2.18 6.15 -19.29
CA ALA A 299 -0.93 6.22 -20.03
C ALA A 299 -0.52 7.68 -20.23
N ALA A 300 0.15 8.25 -19.23
CA ALA A 300 0.78 9.56 -19.35
C ALA A 300 2.28 9.38 -19.69
N VAL A 301 2.87 10.35 -20.39
CA VAL A 301 4.25 10.23 -20.87
C VAL A 301 5.21 10.89 -19.87
N ASN A 302 6.33 10.22 -19.54
CA ASN A 302 7.50 10.77 -18.83
C ASN A 302 7.25 11.29 -17.39
N ASN A 303 6.74 10.43 -16.50
CA ASN A 303 6.33 10.86 -15.17
C ASN A 303 7.37 10.59 -14.07
N TRP A 304 7.91 9.37 -13.98
CA TRP A 304 8.94 9.02 -12.98
C TRP A 304 10.16 8.35 -13.63
N ASP A 305 11.35 8.75 -13.19
CA ASP A 305 12.56 7.99 -13.47
C ASP A 305 12.94 7.18 -12.23
N PHE A 306 12.92 5.86 -12.32
CA PHE A 306 13.44 4.98 -11.27
C PHE A 306 14.96 4.86 -11.41
N LEU A 307 15.66 5.40 -10.42
CA LEU A 307 17.12 5.45 -10.37
C LEU A 307 17.64 4.37 -9.43
N SER A 308 18.94 4.08 -9.47
CA SER A 308 19.57 3.02 -8.67
C SER A 308 19.42 3.21 -7.14
N ASN A 309 19.14 4.42 -6.68
CA ASN A 309 19.05 4.78 -5.27
C ASN A 309 17.84 5.68 -4.95
N GLY A 310 16.89 5.82 -5.87
CA GLY A 310 15.78 6.73 -5.69
C GLY A 310 14.89 6.85 -6.90
N LEU A 311 14.18 7.97 -6.98
CA LEU A 311 13.40 8.31 -8.15
C LEU A 311 13.47 9.81 -8.45
N LYS A 312 13.13 10.19 -9.68
CA LYS A 312 12.94 11.60 -10.05
C LYS A 312 11.50 11.81 -10.49
N ALA A 313 10.80 12.76 -9.85
CA ALA A 313 9.42 13.11 -10.14
C ALA A 313 9.37 14.12 -11.30
N ARG A 314 9.28 13.64 -12.54
CA ARG A 314 9.44 14.41 -13.79
C ARG A 314 8.15 15.11 -14.21
N ALA A 315 8.32 16.16 -15.02
CA ALA A 315 7.26 16.93 -15.69
C ALA A 315 6.28 17.60 -14.73
N ASN A 316 5.48 18.57 -15.22
CA ASN A 316 4.43 19.15 -14.41
C ASN A 316 3.17 18.30 -14.49
N TYR A 317 2.88 17.53 -13.45
CA TYR A 317 1.66 16.72 -13.38
C TYR A 317 1.05 16.76 -11.98
N ALA A 318 -0.26 16.97 -11.92
CA ALA A 318 -1.01 17.14 -10.68
C ALA A 318 -0.78 16.00 -9.68
N ALA A 319 -0.67 14.77 -10.20
CA ALA A 319 -0.58 13.58 -9.36
C ALA A 319 0.77 13.42 -8.66
N HIS A 320 1.85 14.08 -9.11
CA HIS A 320 3.18 13.82 -8.54
C HIS A 320 4.23 14.93 -8.62
N ASN A 321 4.04 16.05 -9.34
CA ASN A 321 5.11 17.06 -9.43
C ASN A 321 4.62 18.48 -9.76
N THR A 322 3.46 18.90 -9.26
CA THR A 322 3.06 20.31 -9.35
C THR A 322 3.98 21.19 -8.50
N SER A 323 4.41 22.33 -9.06
CA SER A 323 5.32 23.27 -8.39
C SER A 323 4.75 23.77 -7.07
N GLY A 324 5.53 23.67 -6.00
CA GLY A 324 5.15 24.13 -4.66
C GLY A 324 4.17 23.21 -3.91
N VAL A 325 3.68 22.13 -4.53
CA VAL A 325 2.82 21.15 -3.86
C VAL A 325 3.67 20.14 -3.10
N THR A 326 3.33 19.89 -1.84
CA THR A 326 3.92 18.82 -1.03
C THR A 326 3.22 17.51 -1.33
N TYR A 327 4.03 16.48 -1.57
CA TYR A 327 3.61 15.12 -1.79
C TYR A 327 4.15 14.24 -0.67
N ILE A 328 3.35 13.28 -0.22
CA ILE A 328 3.77 12.18 0.66
C ILE A 328 3.77 10.87 -0.13
N GLY A 329 4.51 9.87 0.32
CA GLY A 329 4.54 8.60 -0.37
C GLY A 329 5.26 7.47 0.34
N ILE A 330 5.14 6.29 -0.26
CA ILE A 330 5.81 5.07 0.17
C ILE A 330 6.38 4.34 -1.05
N ALA A 331 7.57 3.76 -0.91
CA ALA A 331 8.25 3.01 -1.96
C ALA A 331 8.79 1.67 -1.45
N PHE A 332 8.83 0.67 -2.33
CA PHE A 332 9.44 -0.64 -2.09
C PHE A 332 10.52 -0.93 -3.14
N ALA A 333 11.58 -1.62 -2.71
CA ALA A 333 12.75 -1.87 -3.52
C ALA A 333 12.56 -2.98 -4.54
N GLU A 334 13.16 -2.80 -5.72
CA GLU A 334 13.54 -3.87 -6.63
C GLU A 334 14.83 -4.51 -6.14
N ASN A 335 15.82 -3.68 -5.83
CA ASN A 335 17.14 -4.05 -5.33
C ASN A 335 17.65 -2.97 -4.36
N PRO A 336 18.33 -3.34 -3.26
CA PRO A 336 18.96 -2.37 -2.38
C PRO A 336 20.10 -1.64 -3.10
N PHE A 337 20.45 -0.41 -2.71
CA PHE A 337 21.62 0.26 -3.32
C PHE A 337 22.94 -0.41 -2.90
N VAL A 338 23.02 -0.83 -1.64
CA VAL A 338 24.13 -1.62 -1.09
C VAL A 338 23.57 -2.81 -0.33
N SER A 339 24.04 -4.00 -0.67
CA SER A 339 23.69 -5.26 -0.01
C SER A 339 24.14 -5.29 1.45
N SER A 340 23.64 -6.28 2.20
CA SER A 340 24.01 -6.58 3.58
C SER A 340 25.52 -6.79 3.78
N LYS A 341 26.22 -7.21 2.72
CA LYS A 341 27.68 -7.44 2.68
C LYS A 341 28.50 -6.19 2.35
N GLY A 342 27.86 -5.03 2.19
CA GLY A 342 28.54 -3.79 1.82
C GLY A 342 28.93 -3.66 0.35
N ILE A 343 28.45 -4.56 -0.50
CA ILE A 343 28.70 -4.54 -1.93
C ILE A 343 27.58 -3.71 -2.61
N PRO A 344 27.90 -2.69 -3.42
CA PRO A 344 26.92 -1.99 -4.24
C PRO A 344 26.15 -3.00 -5.09
N ALA A 345 24.82 -3.03 -5.01
CA ALA A 345 24.03 -3.99 -5.80
C ALA A 345 23.81 -3.51 -7.25
N CYS A 346 24.70 -2.65 -7.76
CA CYS A 346 24.64 -2.12 -9.10
C CYS A 346 24.80 -3.25 -10.12
N ALA A 347 23.66 -3.62 -10.74
CA ALA A 347 23.49 -4.39 -11.96
C ALA A 347 24.08 -5.83 -11.97
N VAL A 348 23.18 -6.80 -11.82
CA VAL A 348 23.20 -8.00 -12.68
C VAL A 348 22.03 -7.88 -13.65
#